data_AF-A0A7J4LRP3-F1
#
_entry.id   AF-A0A7J4LRP3-F1
#
_cell.length_a   1.000
_cell.length_b   1.000
_cell.length_c   1.000
_cell.angle_alpha   90.00
_cell.angle_beta   90.00
_cell.angle_gamma   90.00
#
_symmetry.space_group_name_H-M   'P 1'
#
loop_
_entity.id
_entity.type
_entity.pdbx_description
1 polymer ?
#
loop_
_entity_poly.entity_id
_entity_poly.type
_entity_poly.pdbx_seq_one_letter_code
_entity_poly.pdbx_strand_id
1 'polypeptide(L)'
;MISNWVIEALQHINRRTIPIEFSDHARLDKNLSFLDLELAETTVRFGVPLEEKSTTELERICLRKYFKQVNQTYFVIIQIYLDYIQIITVIKKHGN
;
A
#
# COMPACT_ATOMS: atom_id res chain seq x y z
N MET A 1 -4.11 6.60 17.98
CA MET A 1 -4.22 7.92 17.33
C MET A 1 -3.21 7.86 16.20
N ILE A 2 -3.65 7.93 14.94
CA ILE A 2 -2.74 7.91 13.79
C ILE A 2 -1.72 9.04 13.98
N SER A 3 -0.45 8.70 14.09
CA SER A 3 0.66 9.64 14.24
C SER A 3 0.62 10.68 13.13
N ASN A 4 0.93 11.92 13.53
CA ASN A 4 0.87 13.10 12.67
C ASN A 4 1.61 12.89 11.34
N TRP A 5 2.75 12.18 11.34
CA TRP A 5 3.57 12.02 10.15
C TRP A 5 2.91 11.21 9.01
N VAL A 6 2.14 10.14 9.32
CA VAL A 6 1.46 9.36 8.27
C VAL A 6 0.36 10.21 7.63
N ILE A 7 -0.37 10.98 8.44
CA ILE A 7 -1.41 11.88 7.96
C ILE A 7 -0.79 12.98 7.12
N GLU A 8 0.26 13.64 7.61
CA GLU A 8 1.00 14.71 6.91
C GLU A 8 1.52 14.19 5.56
N ALA A 9 2.23 13.07 5.55
CA ALA A 9 2.76 12.47 4.31
C ALA A 9 1.65 12.19 3.29
N LEU A 10 0.49 11.72 3.73
CA LEU A 10 -0.66 11.43 2.87
C LEU A 10 -1.45 12.68 2.44
N GLN A 11 -1.35 13.80 3.16
CA GLN A 11 -1.99 15.08 2.80
C GLN A 11 -1.29 15.78 1.64
N HIS A 12 0.03 15.57 1.48
CA HIS A 12 0.82 16.19 0.43
C HIS A 12 0.63 15.55 -0.95
N ILE A 13 -0.07 14.42 -1.05
CA ILE A 13 -0.25 13.68 -2.30
C ILE A 13 -1.71 13.32 -2.56
N ASN A 14 -2.12 13.40 -3.83
CA ASN A 14 -3.41 12.84 -4.24
C ASN A 14 -3.25 11.38 -4.66
N ARG A 15 -3.40 10.46 -3.69
CA ARG A 15 -3.32 9.00 -3.90
C ARG A 15 -4.24 8.48 -5.01
N ARG A 16 -5.32 9.19 -5.37
CA ARG A 16 -6.25 8.72 -6.39
C ARG A 16 -5.71 8.88 -7.81
N THR A 17 -4.83 9.85 -8.03
CA THR A 17 -4.37 10.24 -9.37
C THR A 17 -2.86 10.10 -9.57
N ILE A 18 -2.08 10.12 -8.49
CA ILE A 18 -0.63 9.99 -8.57
C ILE A 18 -0.23 8.64 -9.20
N PRO A 19 0.83 8.60 -10.02
CA PRO A 19 1.43 7.36 -10.52
C PRO A 19 1.80 6.40 -9.38
N ILE A 20 1.63 5.10 -9.63
CA ILE A 20 2.01 4.03 -8.71
C ILE A 20 2.98 3.12 -9.45
N GLU A 21 4.11 2.84 -8.82
CA GLU A 21 5.13 1.95 -9.35
C GLU A 21 5.38 0.79 -8.39
N PHE A 22 5.73 -0.37 -8.93
CA PHE A 22 6.15 -1.51 -8.12
C PHE A 22 7.68 -1.55 -8.06
N SER A 23 8.22 -1.69 -6.86
CA SER A 23 9.63 -2.04 -6.69
C SER A 23 9.95 -3.38 -7.36
N ASP A 24 11.23 -3.61 -7.69
CA ASP A 24 11.66 -4.90 -8.25
C ASP A 24 11.29 -6.08 -7.34
N HIS A 25 11.36 -5.88 -6.02
CA HIS A 25 10.97 -6.89 -5.05
C HIS A 25 9.48 -7.28 -5.20
N ALA A 26 8.59 -6.29 -5.25
CA ALA A 26 7.15 -6.55 -5.41
C ALA A 26 6.81 -7.09 -6.81
N ARG A 27 7.49 -6.62 -7.85
CA ARG A 27 7.26 -7.04 -9.24
C ARG A 27 7.69 -8.48 -9.52
N LEU A 28 8.75 -8.94 -8.86
CA LEU A 28 9.33 -10.27 -9.07
C LEU A 28 8.81 -11.32 -8.07
N ASP A 29 7.90 -10.95 -7.18
CA ASP A 29 7.31 -11.88 -6.21
C ASP A 29 6.42 -12.91 -6.93
N LYS A 30 6.90 -14.15 -6.99
CA LYS A 30 6.22 -15.28 -7.62
C LYS A 30 4.89 -15.67 -6.94
N ASN A 31 4.63 -15.15 -5.75
CA ASN A 31 3.37 -15.40 -5.02
C ASN A 31 2.26 -14.42 -5.41
N LEU A 32 2.56 -13.40 -6.22
CA LEU A 32 1.62 -12.41 -6.71
C LEU A 32 1.22 -12.74 -8.15
N SER A 33 -0.08 -12.88 -8.36
CA SER A 33 -0.72 -12.89 -9.66
C SER A 33 -0.95 -11.45 -10.15
N PHE A 34 -1.29 -11.31 -11.43
CA PHE A 34 -1.66 -10.01 -12.00
C PHE A 34 -2.82 -9.35 -11.22
N LEU A 35 -3.83 -10.14 -10.82
CA LEU A 35 -4.94 -9.65 -10.00
C LEU A 35 -4.47 -9.11 -8.64
N ASP A 36 -3.48 -9.76 -8.01
CA ASP A 36 -2.94 -9.29 -6.73
C ASP A 36 -2.28 -7.91 -6.88
N LEU A 37 -1.63 -7.64 -8.02
CA LEU A 37 -1.03 -6.34 -8.33
C LEU A 37 -2.11 -5.25 -8.49
N GLU A 38 -3.18 -5.53 -9.24
CA GLU A 38 -4.32 -4.60 -9.39
C GLU A 38 -4.99 -4.28 -8.04
N LEU A 39 -5.16 -5.31 -7.20
CA LEU A 39 -5.74 -5.15 -5.85
C LEU A 39 -4.78 -4.42 -4.91
N ALA A 40 -3.47 -4.56 -5.08
CA ALA A 40 -2.48 -3.78 -4.36
C ALA A 40 -2.56 -2.29 -4.73
N GLU A 41 -2.61 -1.95 -6.02
CA GLU A 41 -2.83 -0.56 -6.45
C GLU A 41 -4.14 0.01 -5.89
N THR A 42 -5.22 -0.78 -5.96
CA THR A 42 -6.52 -0.40 -5.41
C THR A 42 -6.43 -0.15 -3.89
N THR A 43 -5.61 -0.93 -3.19
CA THR A 43 -5.31 -0.71 -1.76
C THR A 43 -4.52 0.56 -1.54
N VAL A 44 -3.57 0.91 -2.41
CA VAL A 44 -2.87 2.19 -2.33
C VAL A 44 -3.84 3.37 -2.50
N ARG A 45 -4.70 3.32 -3.51
CA ARG A 45 -5.64 4.41 -3.82
C ARG A 45 -6.73 4.60 -2.77
N PHE A 46 -7.26 3.49 -2.21
CA PHE A 46 -8.50 3.51 -1.42
C PHE A 46 -8.43 2.76 -0.08
N GLY A 47 -7.25 2.26 0.28
CA GLY A 47 -7.02 1.60 1.56
C GLY A 47 -6.88 2.61 2.70
N VAL A 48 -7.01 2.07 3.92
CA VAL A 48 -6.81 2.79 5.18
C VAL A 48 -5.38 2.60 5.67
N PRO A 49 -4.70 3.64 6.17
CA PRO A 49 -3.39 3.49 6.78
C PRO A 49 -3.47 2.67 8.07
N LEU A 50 -2.48 1.81 8.27
CA LEU A 50 -2.22 1.07 9.49
C LEU A 50 -0.94 1.60 10.13
N GLU A 51 -1.13 2.43 11.14
CA GLU A 51 -0.03 3.05 11.86
C GLU A 51 0.87 2.01 12.53
N GLU A 52 0.30 1.00 13.18
CA GLU A 52 1.05 -0.05 13.90
C GLU A 52 2.04 -0.84 13.02
N LYS A 53 1.92 -0.74 11.69
CA LYS A 53 2.77 -1.40 10.71
C LYS A 53 3.56 -0.41 9.83
N SER A 54 3.43 0.88 10.10
CA SER A 54 4.14 1.94 9.39
C SER A 54 5.41 2.30 10.16
N THR A 55 6.50 2.63 9.45
CA THR A 55 7.80 2.89 10.07
C THR A 55 8.37 4.22 9.59
N THR A 56 8.67 5.12 10.53
CA THR A 56 9.23 6.44 10.23
C THR A 56 10.69 6.35 9.77
N GLU A 57 11.49 5.43 10.33
CA GLU A 57 12.92 5.26 10.00
C GLU A 57 13.18 5.02 8.50
N LEU A 58 12.23 4.40 7.80
CA LEU A 58 12.32 4.12 6.36
C LEU A 58 11.23 4.85 5.56
N GLU A 59 10.47 5.75 6.19
CA GLU A 59 9.35 6.47 5.58
C GLU A 59 8.34 5.53 4.88
N ARG A 60 8.06 4.38 5.51
CA ARG A 60 7.19 3.34 4.96
C ARG A 60 5.80 3.40 5.58
N ILE A 61 4.79 3.48 4.75
CA ILE A 61 3.38 3.51 5.17
C ILE A 61 2.73 2.20 4.77
N CYS A 62 2.04 1.56 5.72
CA CYS A 62 1.25 0.36 5.45
C CYS A 62 -0.22 0.73 5.22
N LEU A 63 -0.78 0.33 4.09
CA LEU A 63 -2.19 0.53 3.74
C LEU A 63 -2.91 -0.83 3.76
N ARG A 64 -4.15 -0.85 4.26
CA ARG A 64 -4.98 -2.06 4.33
C ARG A 64 -6.27 -1.88 3.56
N LYS A 65 -6.68 -2.94 2.84
CA LYS A 65 -8.03 -3.06 2.28
C LYS A 65 -8.49 -4.51 2.24
N TYR A 66 -9.72 -4.76 2.66
CA TYR A 66 -10.38 -6.07 2.51
C TYR A 66 -11.21 -6.08 1.22
N PHE A 67 -11.05 -7.14 0.43
CA PHE A 67 -11.78 -7.36 -0.81
C PHE A 67 -12.66 -8.60 -0.66
N LYS A 68 -13.96 -8.38 -0.45
CA LYS A 68 -14.95 -9.44 -0.27
C LYS A 68 -15.01 -10.42 -1.46
N GLN A 69 -14.84 -9.91 -2.69
CA GLN A 69 -14.90 -10.69 -3.93
C GLN A 69 -13.85 -11.80 -4.01
N VAL A 70 -12.67 -11.60 -3.43
CA VAL A 70 -11.59 -12.59 -3.37
C VAL A 70 -11.39 -13.17 -1.96
N ASN A 71 -12.22 -12.76 -1.01
CA ASN A 71 -12.10 -13.06 0.42
C ASN A 71 -10.68 -12.88 0.98
N GLN A 72 -10.04 -11.75 0.66
CA GLN A 72 -8.66 -11.48 1.07
C GLN A 72 -8.50 -10.06 1.61
N THR A 73 -7.63 -9.91 2.61
CA THR A 73 -7.12 -8.62 3.09
C THR A 73 -5.74 -8.39 2.51
N TYR A 74 -5.55 -7.24 1.86
CA TYR A 74 -4.26 -6.79 1.35
C TYR A 74 -3.68 -5.76 2.31
N PHE A 75 -2.42 -5.96 2.65
CA PHE A 75 -1.56 -5.01 3.36
C PHE A 75 -0.44 -4.62 2.40
N VAL A 76 -0.39 -3.34 2.03
CA VAL A 76 0.54 -2.83 1.03
C VAL A 76 1.45 -1.82 1.70
N ILE A 77 2.74 -2.11 1.69
CA ILE A 77 3.77 -1.21 2.21
C ILE A 77 4.23 -0.33 1.05
N ILE A 78 4.14 0.98 1.24
CA ILE A 78 4.51 1.98 0.25
C ILE A 78 5.58 2.93 0.77
N GLN A 79 6.29 3.56 -0.16
CA GLN A 79 7.04 4.80 0.05
C GLN A 79 6.46 5.88 -0.86
N ILE A 80 6.41 7.11 -0.35
CA ILE A 80 5.85 8.26 -1.06
C ILE A 80 7.01 9.11 -1.60
N TYR A 81 6.98 9.39 -2.89
CA TYR A 81 7.86 10.35 -3.54
C TYR A 81 7.02 11.52 -4.05
N LEU A 82 7.67 12.62 -4.45
CA LEU A 82 6.97 13.82 -4.94
C LEU A 82 6.07 13.53 -6.14
N ASP A 83 6.53 12.66 -7.06
CA ASP A 83 5.86 12.44 -8.35
C ASP A 83 5.17 11.08 -8.46
N TYR A 84 5.42 10.15 -7.52
CA TYR A 84 4.87 8.79 -7.56
C TYR A 84 4.81 8.14 -6.18
N ILE A 85 4.04 7.06 -6.07
CA ILE A 85 4.07 6.15 -4.92
C ILE A 85 4.75 4.86 -5.35
N GLN A 86 5.71 4.38 -4.57
CA GLN A 86 6.32 3.08 -4.79
C GLN A 86 5.71 2.03 -3.87
N ILE A 87 5.20 0.94 -4.44
CA ILE A 87 4.81 -0.28 -3.72
C ILE A 87 6.07 -1.10 -3.47
N ILE A 88 6.42 -1.23 -2.19
CA ILE A 88 7.60 -1.98 -1.73
C ILE A 88 7.24 -3.44 -1.48
N THR A 89 6.10 -3.70 -0.85
CA THR A 89 5.70 -5.05 -0.45
C THR A 89 4.18 -5.19 -0.48
N VAL A 90 3.71 -6.34 -0.96
CA VAL A 90 2.30 -6.71 -0.94
C VAL A 90 2.15 -7.97 -0.09
N ILE A 91 1.32 -7.91 0.93
CA ILE A 91 1.00 -9.05 1.79
C ILE A 91 -0.49 -9.29 1.69
N LYS A 92 -0.89 -10.44 1.17
CA LYS A 92 -2.29 -10.88 1.19
C LYS A 92 -2.52 -11.92 2.30
N LYS A 93 -3.62 -11.76 3.02
CA LYS A 93 -4.09 -12.73 4.02
C LYS A 93 -5.50 -13.18 3.66
N HIS A 94 -5.76 -14.47 3.79
CA HIS A 94 -7.13 -14.98 3.69
C HIS A 94 -8.00 -14.34 4.77
N GLY A 95 -9.31 -14.25 4.51
CA GLY A 95 -10.33 -13.53 5.27
C GLY A 95 -10.12 -13.39 6.79
N ASN A 96 -10.55 -12.24 7.28
CA ASN A 96 -10.27 -11.70 8.61
C ASN A 96 -11.21 -12.21 9.69
#